data_AF-A0A956EVB6-F1
#
_entry.id   AF-A0A956EVB6-F1
#
_cell.length_a   1.000
_cell.length_b   1.000
_cell.length_c   1.000
_cell.angle_alpha   90.00
_cell.angle_beta   90.00
_cell.angle_gamma   90.00
#
_symmetry.space_group_name_H-M   'P 1'
#
loop_
_entity.id
_entity.type
_entity.pdbx_description
1 polymer ?
#
loop_
_entity_poly.entity_id
_entity_poly.type
_entity_poly.pdbx_seq_one_letter_code
_entity_poly.pdbx_strand_id
1 'polypeptide(L)'
;MSPGTKVRVRPWRAEDIPAITECHRACYEDYPAGELCDERLYQLQFEAFPEGQFLAEINGKVVGYATTLIVQLDGLSEDYTYNELTGASTFSTHDPAGDTLYGADIAVHPQYRGQGIAAKLYVPRRKLMKRYNLRRLLAFGRIPGYSDVAGKLTAEQYVSEVMNGKRKDPALTAHLKAGYKVLSVRLRYMSDPASVNYSTLIEMANPDYDAAKRRIAAAPIARAFRKARVCAAQYLFRRITSWEEFETNVRFFVDVASDYHCHFLVLPELFTAHLFATFPKEVTSQQAMWRVAEMHDRYVELFTSLAKLYQLYILAGSTPVARDGLMYNVAHLFTPSGNHYTQDKLHITPGERKYFDISPGEGLKLFSTPFGRIGIQICYDIEFPEVTRLLTFAGAEAIFVPFSTDDRKAYNRVRYSAAARAVENMVYVAIAGNAGNLPSQNY
;
A
#
# COMPACT_ATOMS: atom_id res chain seq x y z
N MET A 1 -41.87 -5.41 -8.73
CA MET A 1 -41.54 -5.27 -7.29
C MET A 1 -42.83 -5.34 -6.52
N SER A 2 -42.91 -6.22 -5.52
CA SER A 2 -43.97 -6.16 -4.52
C SER A 2 -43.86 -4.81 -3.76
N PRO A 3 -44.99 -4.11 -3.53
CA PRO A 3 -45.00 -2.84 -2.81
C PRO A 3 -44.63 -3.09 -1.35
N GLY A 4 -43.39 -2.78 -0.95
CA GLY A 4 -42.96 -2.90 0.45
C GLY A 4 -41.46 -2.95 0.73
N THR A 5 -40.60 -3.20 -0.27
CA THR A 5 -39.16 -3.36 -0.02
C THR A 5 -38.45 -2.02 0.18
N LYS A 6 -38.34 -1.58 1.44
CA LYS A 6 -37.71 -0.30 1.81
C LYS A 6 -36.19 -0.44 1.89
N VAL A 7 -35.47 0.10 0.89
CA VAL A 7 -34.00 0.25 0.95
C VAL A 7 -33.63 1.18 2.10
N ARG A 8 -32.80 0.70 3.03
CA ARG A 8 -32.23 1.48 4.13
C ARG A 8 -30.76 1.77 3.85
N VAL A 9 -30.34 3.02 4.03
CA VAL A 9 -28.93 3.43 3.93
C VAL A 9 -28.46 3.88 5.30
N ARG A 10 -27.29 3.38 5.73
CA ARG A 10 -26.70 3.68 7.04
C ARG A 10 -25.16 3.61 6.99
N PRO A 11 -24.46 4.16 8.00
CA PRO A 11 -23.04 3.91 8.18
C PRO A 11 -22.73 2.42 8.38
N TRP A 12 -21.49 2.04 8.06
CA TRP A 12 -20.97 0.70 8.35
C TRP A 12 -20.84 0.44 9.85
N ARG A 13 -20.85 -0.84 10.19
CA ARG A 13 -20.35 -1.42 11.43
C ARG A 13 -19.29 -2.44 11.06
N ALA A 14 -18.37 -2.75 11.96
CA ALA A 14 -17.34 -3.76 11.72
C ALA A 14 -17.96 -5.13 11.32
N GLU A 15 -19.09 -5.50 11.93
CA GLU A 15 -19.86 -6.72 11.61
C GLU A 15 -20.40 -6.78 10.17
N ASP A 16 -20.45 -5.66 9.44
CA ASP A 16 -20.95 -5.62 8.06
C ASP A 16 -19.88 -5.98 7.02
N ILE A 17 -18.59 -5.95 7.39
CA ILE A 17 -17.46 -6.10 6.46
C ILE A 17 -17.54 -7.39 5.61
N PRO A 18 -17.88 -8.57 6.18
CA PRO A 18 -18.02 -9.78 5.36
C PRO A 18 -19.09 -9.63 4.27
N ALA A 19 -20.26 -9.05 4.61
CA ALA A 19 -21.36 -8.85 3.66
C ALA A 19 -21.06 -7.77 2.61
N ILE A 20 -20.29 -6.74 2.98
CA ILE A 20 -19.78 -5.74 2.04
C ILE A 20 -18.80 -6.38 1.06
N THR A 21 -17.90 -7.23 1.55
CA THR A 21 -16.90 -7.92 0.73
C THR A 21 -17.58 -8.88 -0.26
N GLU A 22 -18.62 -9.60 0.17
CA GLU A 22 -19.46 -10.42 -0.72
C GLU A 22 -20.13 -9.56 -1.82
N CYS A 23 -20.72 -8.42 -1.43
CA CYS A 23 -21.34 -7.49 -2.37
C CYS A 23 -20.31 -6.92 -3.37
N HIS A 24 -19.10 -6.58 -2.91
CA HIS A 24 -17.99 -6.11 -3.74
C HIS A 24 -17.59 -7.15 -4.80
N ARG A 25 -17.34 -8.40 -4.38
CA ARG A 25 -17.00 -9.50 -5.31
C ARG A 25 -18.08 -9.70 -6.37
N ALA A 26 -19.35 -9.66 -5.97
CA ALA A 26 -20.47 -9.78 -6.91
C ALA A 26 -20.58 -8.59 -7.89
N CYS A 27 -20.06 -7.41 -7.53
CA CYS A 27 -20.10 -6.23 -8.40
C CYS A 27 -18.98 -6.21 -9.43
N TYR A 28 -17.86 -6.88 -9.14
CA TYR A 28 -16.60 -6.84 -9.88
C TYR A 28 -16.08 -8.25 -10.20
N GLU A 29 -16.98 -9.12 -10.64
CA GLU A 29 -16.65 -10.51 -11.04
C GLU A 29 -15.63 -10.57 -12.20
N ASP A 30 -15.52 -9.49 -12.97
CA ASP A 30 -14.57 -9.32 -14.08
C ASP A 30 -13.14 -8.98 -13.64
N TYR A 31 -12.92 -8.64 -12.37
CA TYR A 31 -11.60 -8.29 -11.84
C TYR A 31 -10.81 -9.54 -11.40
N PRO A 32 -9.47 -9.53 -11.56
CA PRO A 32 -8.63 -10.54 -10.95
C PRO A 32 -8.84 -10.57 -9.43
N ALA A 33 -8.95 -11.76 -8.85
CA ALA A 33 -9.23 -11.91 -7.41
C ALA A 33 -8.24 -11.16 -6.49
N GLY A 34 -6.97 -11.03 -6.91
CA GLY A 34 -5.94 -10.30 -6.17
C GLY A 34 -6.00 -8.77 -6.29
N GLU A 35 -6.91 -8.22 -7.11
CA GLU A 35 -7.14 -6.77 -7.24
C GLU A 35 -8.41 -6.30 -6.51
N LEU A 36 -9.20 -7.25 -5.99
CA LEU A 36 -10.41 -6.95 -5.21
C LEU A 36 -10.05 -6.58 -3.77
N CYS A 37 -10.83 -5.66 -3.19
CA CYS A 37 -10.76 -5.39 -1.76
C CYS A 37 -11.25 -6.62 -0.98
N ASP A 38 -10.42 -7.09 -0.05
CA ASP A 38 -10.76 -8.13 0.90
C ASP A 38 -11.24 -7.52 2.24
N GLU A 39 -11.57 -8.38 3.18
CA GLU A 39 -12.05 -7.96 4.50
C GLU A 39 -10.99 -7.15 5.27
N ARG A 40 -9.71 -7.45 5.07
CA ARG A 40 -8.58 -6.71 5.66
C ARG A 40 -8.54 -5.27 5.15
N LEU A 41 -8.62 -5.06 3.83
CA LEU A 41 -8.64 -3.73 3.25
C LEU A 41 -9.86 -2.94 3.71
N TYR A 42 -11.04 -3.57 3.75
CA TYR A 42 -12.23 -2.90 4.26
C TYR A 42 -12.18 -2.58 5.76
N GLN A 43 -11.52 -3.41 6.56
CA GLN A 43 -11.22 -3.11 7.96
C GLN A 43 -10.32 -1.87 8.08
N LEU A 44 -9.24 -1.80 7.30
CA LEU A 44 -8.35 -0.62 7.26
C LEU A 44 -9.09 0.64 6.82
N GLN A 45 -9.94 0.56 5.78
CA GLN A 45 -10.76 1.69 5.33
C GLN A 45 -11.74 2.16 6.41
N PHE A 46 -12.40 1.21 7.09
CA PHE A 46 -13.33 1.50 8.16
C PHE A 46 -12.61 2.14 9.36
N GLU A 47 -11.42 1.65 9.75
CA GLU A 47 -10.60 2.25 10.81
C GLU A 47 -10.09 3.64 10.48
N ALA A 48 -9.73 3.88 9.21
CA ALA A 48 -9.21 5.17 8.76
C ALA A 48 -10.29 6.26 8.78
N PHE A 49 -11.52 5.95 8.35
CA PHE A 49 -12.62 6.92 8.35
C PHE A 49 -14.00 6.27 8.51
N PRO A 50 -14.41 5.86 9.73
CA PRO A 50 -15.66 5.13 9.95
C PRO A 50 -16.91 5.87 9.44
N GLU A 51 -16.95 7.20 9.60
CA GLU A 51 -18.09 8.03 9.20
C GLU A 51 -18.20 8.23 7.68
N GLY A 52 -17.15 7.88 6.93
CA GLY A 52 -17.08 7.96 5.47
C GLY A 52 -17.67 6.76 4.74
N GLN A 53 -17.97 5.67 5.45
CA GLN A 53 -18.36 4.40 4.86
C GLN A 53 -19.86 4.16 5.04
N PHE A 54 -20.57 3.92 3.94
CA PHE A 54 -22.02 3.71 3.93
C PHE A 54 -22.42 2.43 3.22
N LEU A 55 -23.47 1.77 3.70
CA LEU A 55 -24.07 0.63 3.05
C LEU A 55 -25.55 0.85 2.79
N ALA A 56 -26.07 0.13 1.81
CA ALA A 56 -27.49 -0.01 1.52
C ALA A 56 -27.92 -1.44 1.80
N GLU A 57 -28.97 -1.60 2.59
CA GLU A 57 -29.54 -2.90 2.95
C GLU A 57 -31.01 -3.00 2.55
N ILE A 58 -31.42 -4.23 2.18
CA ILE A 58 -32.79 -4.64 1.93
C ILE A 58 -33.04 -5.89 2.77
N ASN A 59 -34.02 -5.84 3.67
CA ASN A 59 -34.37 -6.95 4.57
C ASN A 59 -33.14 -7.53 5.32
N GLY A 60 -32.23 -6.67 5.77
CA GLY A 60 -31.00 -7.05 6.47
C GLY A 60 -29.84 -7.51 5.56
N LYS A 61 -30.08 -7.72 4.26
CA LYS A 61 -29.03 -8.07 3.30
C LYS A 61 -28.37 -6.81 2.75
N VAL A 62 -27.03 -6.74 2.78
CA VAL A 62 -26.26 -5.69 2.10
C VAL A 62 -26.40 -5.87 0.58
N VAL A 63 -26.87 -4.81 -0.09
CA VAL A 63 -27.14 -4.81 -1.55
C VAL A 63 -26.37 -3.71 -2.28
N GLY A 64 -25.61 -2.90 -1.56
CA GLY A 64 -24.71 -1.90 -2.11
C GLY A 64 -23.92 -1.21 -1.01
N TYR A 65 -22.84 -0.56 -1.39
CA TYR A 65 -21.96 0.15 -0.46
C TYR A 65 -21.29 1.34 -1.16
N ALA A 66 -20.69 2.20 -0.35
CA ALA A 66 -20.01 3.40 -0.79
C ALA A 66 -18.86 3.71 0.19
N THR A 67 -17.62 3.77 -0.30
CA THR A 67 -16.44 4.09 0.50
C THR A 67 -15.84 5.45 0.16
N THR A 68 -15.36 6.16 1.17
CA THR A 68 -14.96 7.56 1.02
C THR A 68 -13.82 7.90 1.96
N LEU A 69 -12.95 8.84 1.59
CA LEU A 69 -11.95 9.46 2.46
C LEU A 69 -11.86 10.96 2.17
N ILE A 70 -11.31 11.74 3.10
CA ILE A 70 -11.00 13.14 2.87
C ILE A 70 -9.54 13.19 2.42
N VAL A 71 -9.23 13.99 1.41
CA VAL A 71 -7.88 14.17 0.90
C VAL A 71 -7.62 15.65 0.66
N GLN A 72 -6.35 16.04 0.75
CA GLN A 72 -5.86 17.30 0.21
C GLN A 72 -5.27 17.04 -1.17
N LEU A 73 -5.66 17.85 -2.15
CA LEU A 73 -5.14 17.77 -3.52
C LEU A 73 -4.45 19.09 -3.85
N ASP A 74 -3.22 19.01 -4.36
CA ASP A 74 -2.40 20.17 -4.75
C ASP A 74 -2.73 20.69 -6.17
N GLY A 75 -3.80 20.16 -6.76
CA GLY A 75 -4.33 20.57 -8.05
C GLY A 75 -5.18 19.46 -8.66
N LEU A 76 -5.83 19.76 -9.79
CA LEU A 76 -6.48 18.73 -10.63
C LEU A 76 -5.64 18.37 -11.87
N SER A 77 -4.51 19.06 -12.06
CA SER A 77 -3.56 18.82 -13.14
C SER A 77 -2.55 17.70 -12.82
N GLU A 78 -2.40 17.32 -11.55
CA GLU A 78 -1.53 16.22 -11.15
C GLU A 78 -2.12 14.87 -11.55
N ASP A 79 -1.26 13.98 -12.06
CA ASP A 79 -1.62 12.62 -12.44
C ASP A 79 -1.56 11.72 -11.21
N TYR A 80 -2.58 11.81 -10.35
CA TYR A 80 -2.75 10.86 -9.25
C TYR A 80 -3.23 9.50 -9.77
N THR A 81 -2.70 8.43 -9.19
CA THR A 81 -3.24 7.07 -9.33
C THR A 81 -4.20 6.72 -8.19
N TYR A 82 -5.01 5.67 -8.39
CA TYR A 82 -5.87 5.16 -7.33
C TYR A 82 -5.09 4.77 -6.06
N ASN A 83 -3.92 4.15 -6.23
CA ASN A 83 -3.09 3.73 -5.11
C ASN A 83 -2.50 4.91 -4.33
N GLU A 84 -2.17 6.01 -5.00
CA GLU A 84 -1.68 7.22 -4.34
C GLU A 84 -2.80 7.95 -3.58
N LEU A 85 -4.01 8.03 -4.14
CA LEU A 85 -5.13 8.69 -3.45
C LEU A 85 -5.67 7.89 -2.28
N THR A 86 -5.65 6.56 -2.36
CA THR A 86 -6.25 5.68 -1.36
C THR A 86 -5.23 5.02 -0.44
N GLY A 87 -3.93 5.18 -0.68
CA GLY A 87 -2.90 4.42 0.01
C GLY A 87 -3.00 2.92 -0.27
N ALA A 88 -3.15 2.55 -1.54
CA ALA A 88 -3.41 1.18 -2.00
C ALA A 88 -4.61 0.53 -1.28
N SER A 89 -5.78 1.17 -1.36
CA SER A 89 -7.03 0.75 -0.71
C SER A 89 -7.02 0.70 0.82
N THR A 90 -5.94 1.08 1.51
CA THR A 90 -5.89 1.08 2.99
C THR A 90 -6.53 2.33 3.61
N PHE A 91 -6.76 3.38 2.82
CA PHE A 91 -7.14 4.74 3.24
C PHE A 91 -6.17 5.42 4.20
N SER A 92 -4.91 4.99 4.20
CA SER A 92 -3.84 5.63 4.99
C SER A 92 -3.52 7.08 4.61
N THR A 93 -4.02 7.51 3.45
CA THR A 93 -3.95 8.87 2.92
C THR A 93 -5.12 9.75 3.38
N HIS A 94 -6.03 9.22 4.18
CA HIS A 94 -7.13 9.99 4.76
C HIS A 94 -6.59 11.17 5.57
N ASP A 95 -6.99 12.37 5.16
CA ASP A 95 -6.60 13.64 5.75
C ASP A 95 -7.85 14.42 6.19
N PRO A 96 -8.19 14.45 7.50
CA PRO A 96 -9.29 15.25 8.02
C PRO A 96 -9.16 16.78 7.74
N ALA A 97 -7.93 17.26 7.55
CA ALA A 97 -7.62 18.64 7.19
C ALA A 97 -7.73 18.92 5.68
N GLY A 98 -7.87 17.88 4.85
CA GLY A 98 -8.09 18.00 3.42
C GLY A 98 -9.41 18.68 3.05
N ASP A 99 -9.46 19.30 1.87
CA ASP A 99 -10.63 20.06 1.41
C ASP A 99 -11.58 19.29 0.49
N THR A 100 -11.23 18.06 0.11
CA THR A 100 -11.94 17.28 -0.89
C THR A 100 -12.41 15.97 -0.30
N LEU A 101 -13.71 15.68 -0.41
CA LEU A 101 -14.24 14.35 -0.13
C LEU A 101 -13.97 13.49 -1.36
N TYR A 102 -13.12 12.47 -1.26
CA TYR A 102 -12.81 11.57 -2.36
C TYR A 102 -13.65 10.29 -2.26
N GLY A 103 -14.50 10.05 -3.26
CA GLY A 103 -15.31 8.84 -3.38
C GLY A 103 -14.52 7.72 -4.03
N ALA A 104 -13.92 6.85 -3.22
CA ALA A 104 -13.05 5.77 -3.69
C ALA A 104 -13.82 4.67 -4.42
N ASP A 105 -14.97 4.23 -3.89
CA ASP A 105 -15.77 3.18 -4.54
C ASP A 105 -17.27 3.32 -4.24
N ILE A 106 -18.14 2.98 -5.19
CA ILE A 106 -19.59 2.86 -4.97
C ILE A 106 -20.16 1.78 -5.88
N ALA A 107 -20.75 0.76 -5.27
CA ALA A 107 -21.28 -0.37 -6.01
C ALA A 107 -22.65 -0.79 -5.50
N VAL A 108 -23.43 -1.37 -6.41
CA VAL A 108 -24.74 -1.97 -6.14
C VAL A 108 -24.75 -3.35 -6.77
N HIS A 109 -25.09 -4.34 -5.95
CA HIS A 109 -25.14 -5.74 -6.32
C HIS A 109 -25.97 -5.91 -7.63
N PRO A 110 -25.50 -6.69 -8.63
CA PRO A 110 -26.13 -6.78 -9.96
C PRO A 110 -27.64 -6.99 -9.94
N GLN A 111 -28.13 -7.91 -9.11
CA GLN A 111 -29.57 -8.23 -8.95
C GLN A 111 -30.43 -7.07 -8.43
N TYR A 112 -29.83 -6.02 -7.86
CA TYR A 112 -30.50 -4.88 -7.26
C TYR A 112 -30.27 -3.56 -8.02
N ARG A 113 -29.58 -3.61 -9.17
CA ARG A 113 -29.34 -2.44 -10.04
C ARG A 113 -30.66 -1.92 -10.65
N GLY A 114 -30.69 -0.65 -11.06
CA GLY A 114 -31.88 -0.01 -11.62
C GLY A 114 -32.95 0.40 -10.59
N GLN A 115 -32.74 0.11 -9.30
CA GLN A 115 -33.71 0.36 -8.22
C GLN A 115 -33.46 1.68 -7.44
N GLY A 116 -32.60 2.56 -7.97
CA GLY A 116 -32.25 3.85 -7.34
C GLY A 116 -31.37 3.74 -6.09
N ILE A 117 -30.78 2.58 -5.80
CA ILE A 117 -29.94 2.35 -4.60
C ILE A 117 -28.69 3.25 -4.60
N ALA A 118 -27.96 3.34 -5.72
CA ALA A 118 -26.79 4.21 -5.84
C ALA A 118 -27.14 5.68 -5.54
N ALA A 119 -28.29 6.17 -6.04
CA ALA A 119 -28.76 7.53 -5.74
C ALA A 119 -28.97 7.76 -4.24
N LYS A 120 -29.46 6.74 -3.51
CA LYS A 120 -29.60 6.79 -2.05
C LYS A 120 -28.26 6.79 -1.32
N LEU A 121 -27.25 6.09 -1.84
CA LEU A 121 -25.88 6.08 -1.28
C LEU A 121 -25.15 7.42 -1.46
N TYR A 122 -25.48 8.21 -2.48
CA TYR A 122 -24.94 9.58 -2.62
C TYR A 122 -25.47 10.57 -1.60
N VAL A 123 -26.68 10.34 -1.05
CA VAL A 123 -27.30 11.24 -0.07
C VAL A 123 -26.41 11.43 1.18
N PRO A 124 -25.96 10.37 1.89
CA PRO A 124 -25.10 10.54 3.05
C PRO A 124 -23.72 11.12 2.68
N ARG A 125 -23.14 10.79 1.52
CA ARG A 125 -21.88 11.43 1.06
C ARG A 125 -22.00 12.94 0.91
N ARG A 126 -23.09 13.43 0.30
CA ARG A 126 -23.35 14.87 0.20
C ARG A 126 -23.53 15.51 1.57
N LYS A 127 -24.22 14.83 2.49
CA LYS A 127 -24.34 15.30 3.89
C LYS A 127 -22.98 15.37 4.57
N LEU A 128 -22.10 14.39 4.32
CA LEU A 128 -20.75 14.35 4.85
C LEU A 128 -19.90 15.51 4.33
N MET A 129 -19.90 15.73 3.01
CA MET A 129 -19.22 16.86 2.36
C MET A 129 -19.64 18.20 2.99
N LYS A 130 -20.95 18.40 3.19
CA LYS A 130 -21.49 19.60 3.85
C LYS A 130 -21.11 19.69 5.32
N ARG A 131 -21.23 18.59 6.06
CA ARG A 131 -20.90 18.52 7.50
C ARG A 131 -19.46 18.91 7.78
N TYR A 132 -18.52 18.45 6.97
CA TYR A 132 -17.10 18.76 7.09
C TYR A 132 -16.69 20.07 6.39
N ASN A 133 -17.66 20.83 5.83
CA ASN A 133 -17.41 22.05 5.06
C ASN A 133 -16.31 21.85 4.00
N LEU A 134 -16.41 20.75 3.24
CA LEU A 134 -15.46 20.39 2.19
C LEU A 134 -15.83 21.16 0.91
N ARG A 135 -14.83 21.51 0.09
CA ARG A 135 -15.01 22.27 -1.14
C ARG A 135 -15.82 21.50 -2.18
N ARG A 136 -15.63 20.18 -2.22
CA ARG A 136 -16.14 19.32 -3.28
C ARG A 136 -16.14 17.85 -2.89
N LEU A 137 -16.92 17.07 -3.64
CA LEU A 137 -16.86 15.63 -3.71
C LEU A 137 -16.27 15.26 -5.07
N LEU A 138 -15.19 14.50 -5.08
CA LEU A 138 -14.42 14.14 -6.26
C LEU A 138 -14.34 12.62 -6.37
N ALA A 139 -14.34 12.08 -7.59
CA ALA A 139 -14.13 10.66 -7.83
C ALA A 139 -13.52 10.44 -9.23
N PHE A 140 -12.97 9.25 -9.44
CA PHE A 140 -12.61 8.76 -10.76
C PHE A 140 -13.57 7.63 -11.09
N GLY A 141 -14.56 7.93 -11.94
CA GLY A 141 -15.62 7.00 -12.33
C GLY A 141 -15.17 6.06 -13.43
N ARG A 142 -15.54 4.78 -13.31
CA ARG A 142 -15.41 3.79 -14.38
C ARG A 142 -16.36 4.10 -15.55
N ILE A 143 -16.03 3.61 -16.74
CA ILE A 143 -16.86 3.62 -17.96
C ILE A 143 -16.93 2.21 -18.57
N PRO A 144 -17.49 1.23 -17.85
CA PRO A 144 -17.35 -0.19 -18.17
C PRO A 144 -17.99 -0.61 -19.50
N GLY A 145 -18.82 0.24 -20.13
CA GLY A 145 -19.34 -0.03 -21.47
C GLY A 145 -18.42 0.45 -22.61
N TYR A 146 -17.20 0.93 -22.31
CA TYR A 146 -16.28 1.45 -23.32
C TYR A 146 -15.58 0.33 -24.11
N SER A 147 -15.27 -0.80 -23.46
CA SER A 147 -14.65 -1.96 -24.11
C SER A 147 -15.40 -2.44 -25.36
N ASP A 148 -16.74 -2.39 -25.35
CA ASP A 148 -17.61 -2.78 -26.48
C ASP A 148 -17.38 -1.97 -27.78
N VAL A 149 -16.81 -0.77 -27.66
CA VAL A 149 -16.59 0.15 -28.78
C VAL A 149 -15.16 0.67 -28.87
N ALA A 150 -14.26 0.14 -28.05
CA ALA A 150 -12.84 0.45 -28.10
C ALA A 150 -12.28 0.13 -29.50
N GLY A 151 -11.49 1.03 -30.06
CA GLY A 151 -10.99 0.96 -31.45
C GLY A 151 -11.93 1.54 -32.51
N LYS A 152 -13.20 1.84 -32.16
CA LYS A 152 -14.13 2.60 -33.03
C LYS A 152 -14.31 4.04 -32.57
N LEU A 153 -14.29 4.25 -31.25
CA LEU A 153 -14.37 5.56 -30.61
C LEU A 153 -13.18 5.73 -29.66
N THR A 154 -12.72 6.97 -29.52
CA THR A 154 -11.87 7.37 -28.40
C THR A 154 -12.68 7.42 -27.10
N ALA A 155 -12.02 7.33 -25.95
CA ALA A 155 -12.68 7.38 -24.65
C ALA A 155 -13.38 8.74 -24.44
N GLU A 156 -12.78 9.82 -24.94
CA GLU A 156 -13.34 11.17 -24.91
C GLU A 156 -14.63 11.26 -25.75
N GLN A 157 -14.64 10.68 -26.95
CA GLN A 157 -15.84 10.61 -27.78
C GLN A 157 -16.93 9.77 -27.11
N TYR A 158 -16.58 8.62 -26.54
CA TYR A 158 -17.49 7.78 -25.79
C TYR A 158 -18.16 8.53 -24.64
N VAL A 159 -17.36 9.20 -23.80
CA VAL A 159 -17.85 10.00 -22.67
C VAL A 159 -18.73 11.15 -23.15
N SER A 160 -18.37 11.81 -24.26
CA SER A 160 -19.19 12.86 -24.87
C SER A 160 -20.54 12.33 -25.36
N GLU A 161 -20.60 11.13 -25.96
CA GLU A 161 -21.87 10.49 -26.33
C GLU A 161 -22.76 10.22 -25.12
N VAL A 162 -22.18 9.77 -24.00
CA VAL A 162 -22.91 9.53 -22.75
C VAL A 162 -23.44 10.84 -22.16
N MET A 163 -22.61 11.87 -22.09
CA MET A 163 -23.00 13.19 -21.58
C MET A 163 -24.13 13.82 -22.40
N ASN A 164 -24.14 13.61 -23.71
CA ASN A 164 -25.16 14.11 -24.62
C ASN A 164 -26.39 13.19 -24.73
N GLY A 165 -26.44 12.09 -23.96
CA GLY A 165 -27.57 11.16 -23.93
C GLY A 165 -27.71 10.27 -25.17
N LYS A 166 -26.73 10.29 -26.09
CA LYS A 166 -26.67 9.39 -27.26
C LYS A 166 -26.38 7.95 -26.85
N ARG A 167 -25.69 7.77 -25.72
CA ARG A 167 -25.31 6.48 -25.13
C ARG A 167 -25.66 6.44 -23.65
N LYS A 168 -25.85 5.23 -23.12
CA LYS A 168 -25.93 4.98 -21.68
C LYS A 168 -24.76 4.11 -21.26
N ASP A 169 -23.91 4.63 -20.37
CA ASP A 169 -22.94 3.85 -19.61
C ASP A 169 -23.49 3.59 -18.20
N PRO A 170 -23.43 2.35 -17.67
CA PRO A 170 -24.08 2.01 -16.40
C PRO A 170 -23.49 2.74 -15.18
N ALA A 171 -22.22 3.13 -15.21
CA ALA A 171 -21.56 3.84 -14.12
C ALA A 171 -21.63 5.37 -14.31
N LEU A 172 -21.15 5.88 -15.44
CA LEU A 172 -21.11 7.32 -15.72
C LEU A 172 -22.50 7.95 -15.74
N THR A 173 -23.52 7.25 -16.29
CA THR A 173 -24.90 7.78 -16.25
C THR A 173 -25.40 7.94 -14.81
N ALA A 174 -25.01 7.04 -13.89
CA ALA A 174 -25.37 7.15 -12.48
C ALA A 174 -24.65 8.33 -11.79
N HIS A 175 -23.38 8.56 -12.09
CA HIS A 175 -22.63 9.74 -11.60
C HIS A 175 -23.28 11.05 -12.06
N LEU A 176 -23.56 11.16 -13.37
CA LEU A 176 -24.20 12.35 -13.95
C LEU A 176 -25.57 12.63 -13.32
N LYS A 177 -26.41 11.60 -13.17
CA LYS A 177 -27.72 11.72 -12.50
C LYS A 177 -27.62 12.10 -11.02
N ALA A 178 -26.53 11.73 -10.35
CA ALA A 178 -26.29 12.11 -8.96
C ALA A 178 -25.86 13.58 -8.81
N GLY A 179 -25.50 14.25 -9.92
CA GLY A 179 -25.11 15.66 -9.96
C GLY A 179 -23.61 15.90 -10.17
N TYR A 180 -22.84 14.88 -10.55
CA TYR A 180 -21.44 15.08 -10.92
C TYR A 180 -21.30 15.72 -12.30
N LYS A 181 -20.22 16.47 -12.48
CA LYS A 181 -19.73 16.96 -13.77
C LYS A 181 -18.45 16.22 -14.14
N VAL A 182 -18.30 15.86 -15.40
CA VAL A 182 -17.04 15.34 -15.93
C VAL A 182 -16.08 16.51 -16.15
N LEU A 183 -14.88 16.42 -15.59
CA LEU A 183 -13.83 17.41 -15.78
C LEU A 183 -12.84 16.97 -16.86
N SER A 184 -12.45 15.69 -16.86
CA SER A 184 -11.54 15.12 -17.86
C SER A 184 -11.68 13.61 -17.95
N VAL A 185 -11.13 13.03 -19.01
CA VAL A 185 -10.91 11.59 -19.16
C VAL A 185 -9.43 11.32 -18.90
N ARG A 186 -9.13 10.30 -18.09
CA ARG A 186 -7.77 9.97 -17.65
C ARG A 186 -7.46 8.52 -17.95
N LEU A 187 -6.25 8.27 -18.43
CA LEU A 187 -5.72 6.95 -18.74
C LEU A 187 -4.76 6.50 -17.63
N ARG A 188 -4.80 5.22 -17.25
CA ARG A 188 -3.94 4.61 -16.21
C ARG A 188 -4.15 5.17 -14.79
N TYR A 189 -5.34 5.70 -14.51
CA TYR A 189 -5.72 6.00 -13.12
C TYR A 189 -5.77 4.72 -12.27
N MET A 190 -6.37 3.67 -12.82
CA MET A 190 -6.46 2.33 -12.24
C MET A 190 -6.47 1.26 -13.34
N SER A 191 -6.20 0.02 -12.96
CA SER A 191 -6.44 -1.16 -13.81
C SER A 191 -7.94 -1.43 -13.85
N ASP A 192 -8.54 -1.38 -15.03
CA ASP A 192 -9.96 -1.70 -15.25
C ASP A 192 -10.16 -2.22 -16.68
N PRO A 193 -10.22 -3.55 -16.88
CA PRO A 193 -10.40 -4.13 -18.21
C PRO A 193 -11.65 -3.64 -18.92
N ALA A 194 -12.77 -3.48 -18.21
CA ALA A 194 -14.04 -3.06 -18.80
C ALA A 194 -14.00 -1.61 -19.32
N SER A 195 -13.21 -0.75 -18.68
CA SER A 195 -12.99 0.63 -19.13
C SER A 195 -11.71 0.80 -19.97
N VAL A 196 -10.99 -0.28 -20.29
CA VAL A 196 -9.69 -0.24 -21.00
C VAL A 196 -8.72 0.73 -20.31
N ASN A 197 -8.68 0.70 -18.97
CA ASN A 197 -7.87 1.56 -18.09
C ASN A 197 -8.15 3.09 -18.20
N TYR A 198 -9.28 3.48 -18.81
CA TYR A 198 -9.76 4.86 -18.77
C TYR A 198 -10.70 5.10 -17.59
N SER A 199 -10.70 6.32 -17.08
CA SER A 199 -11.60 6.77 -16.01
C SER A 199 -12.02 8.21 -16.23
N THR A 200 -13.23 8.58 -15.82
CA THR A 200 -13.68 9.98 -15.83
C THR A 200 -13.36 10.63 -14.49
N LEU A 201 -12.55 11.69 -14.50
CA LEU A 201 -12.44 12.58 -13.35
C LEU A 201 -13.75 13.36 -13.23
N ILE A 202 -14.49 13.11 -12.15
CA ILE A 202 -15.79 13.70 -11.90
C ILE A 202 -15.80 14.49 -10.61
N GLU A 203 -16.49 15.64 -10.64
CA GLU A 203 -16.59 16.54 -9.49
C GLU A 203 -18.05 16.95 -9.24
N MET A 204 -18.40 17.02 -7.95
CA MET A 204 -19.60 17.66 -7.45
C MET A 204 -19.19 18.75 -6.46
N ALA A 205 -19.35 20.01 -6.86
CA ALA A 205 -19.05 21.15 -6.00
C ALA A 205 -19.98 21.19 -4.78
N ASN A 206 -19.45 21.64 -3.63
CA ASN A 206 -20.26 21.97 -2.47
C ASN A 206 -20.71 23.43 -2.57
N PRO A 207 -22.00 23.72 -2.86
CA PRO A 207 -22.48 25.11 -2.93
C PRO A 207 -22.46 25.81 -1.57
N ASP A 208 -22.43 25.04 -0.47
CA ASP A 208 -22.43 25.57 0.89
C ASP A 208 -21.00 25.77 1.45
N TYR A 209 -19.97 25.55 0.62
CA TYR A 209 -18.58 25.69 1.05
C TYR A 209 -18.27 27.14 1.42
N ASP A 210 -17.74 27.32 2.62
CA ASP A 210 -17.34 28.61 3.15
C ASP A 210 -15.88 28.55 3.63
N ALA A 211 -14.98 29.20 2.88
CA ALA A 211 -13.56 29.25 3.19
C ALA A 211 -13.27 29.90 4.56
N ALA A 212 -14.11 30.83 5.02
CA ALA A 212 -13.95 31.51 6.31
C ALA A 212 -14.30 30.56 7.46
N LYS A 213 -15.35 29.73 7.33
CA LYS A 213 -15.70 28.71 8.33
C LYS A 213 -14.61 27.66 8.50
N ARG A 214 -13.81 27.37 7.48
CA ARG A 214 -12.66 26.44 7.60
C ARG A 214 -11.50 27.04 8.41
N ARG A 215 -11.33 28.38 8.41
CA ARG A 215 -10.36 29.07 9.29
C ARG A 215 -10.76 29.04 10.77
N ILE A 216 -12.06 28.97 11.07
CA ILE A 216 -12.62 29.00 12.44
C ILE A 216 -12.88 27.58 12.98
N ALA A 217 -13.25 26.63 12.12
CA ALA A 217 -13.40 25.21 12.44
C ALA A 217 -12.06 24.44 12.38
N ALA A 218 -10.94 25.15 12.44
CA ALA A 218 -9.66 24.58 12.86
C ALA A 218 -9.73 24.26 14.35
N ALA A 219 -10.58 23.29 14.72
CA ALA A 219 -10.20 22.33 15.75
C ALA A 219 -8.73 22.02 15.51
N PRO A 220 -7.88 22.11 16.55
CA PRO A 220 -6.43 22.28 16.41
C PRO A 220 -5.98 21.43 15.25
N ILE A 221 -5.39 22.06 14.23
CA ILE A 221 -4.93 21.40 13.01
C ILE A 221 -3.99 20.29 13.49
N ALA A 222 -4.56 19.12 13.76
CA ALA A 222 -3.85 17.88 13.69
C ALA A 222 -3.52 17.88 12.21
N ARG A 223 -2.28 18.28 11.87
CA ARG A 223 -1.67 17.92 10.59
C ARG A 223 -2.19 16.52 10.29
N ALA A 224 -2.67 16.23 9.08
CA ALA A 224 -2.83 14.84 8.70
C ALA A 224 -1.49 14.16 8.91
N PHE A 225 -1.35 13.52 10.06
CA PHE A 225 -0.21 12.70 10.36
C PHE A 225 -0.46 11.51 9.46
N ARG A 226 0.29 11.40 8.36
CA ARG A 226 0.40 10.15 7.62
C ARG A 226 0.82 9.10 8.63
N LYS A 227 -0.07 8.15 8.93
CA LYS A 227 0.16 7.11 9.95
C LYS A 227 0.72 5.88 9.26
N ALA A 228 1.98 5.57 9.55
CA ALA A 228 2.58 4.28 9.21
C ALA A 228 2.57 3.37 10.45
N ARG A 229 2.37 2.07 10.23
CA ARG A 229 2.56 1.03 11.26
C ARG A 229 3.58 0.07 10.70
N VAL A 230 4.68 -0.11 11.43
CA VAL A 230 5.85 -0.87 10.97
C VAL A 230 6.02 -2.08 11.88
N CYS A 231 6.00 -3.27 11.29
CA CYS A 231 6.43 -4.50 11.94
C CYS A 231 7.94 -4.63 11.74
N ALA A 232 8.73 -4.45 12.80
CA ALA A 232 10.16 -4.73 12.77
C ALA A 232 10.39 -6.16 13.30
N ALA A 233 10.80 -7.07 12.41
CA ALA A 233 10.94 -8.47 12.76
C ALA A 233 12.24 -8.73 13.53
N GLN A 234 12.12 -9.55 14.56
CA GLN A 234 13.28 -10.21 15.18
C GLN A 234 13.31 -11.67 14.72
N TYR A 235 14.13 -11.96 13.71
CA TYR A 235 14.13 -13.27 13.05
C TYR A 235 15.08 -14.24 13.75
N LEU A 236 14.55 -15.34 14.30
CA LEU A 236 15.35 -16.34 15.00
C LEU A 236 15.96 -17.35 14.03
N PHE A 237 17.29 -17.39 13.98
CA PHE A 237 18.02 -18.49 13.34
C PHE A 237 17.84 -19.77 14.16
N ARG A 238 17.39 -20.81 13.46
CA ARG A 238 17.19 -22.15 14.01
C ARG A 238 17.66 -23.17 12.97
N ARG A 239 17.55 -24.45 13.27
CA ARG A 239 17.82 -25.45 12.24
C ARG A 239 16.63 -25.49 11.29
N ILE A 240 16.90 -25.37 10.00
CA ILE A 240 15.98 -25.68 8.92
C ILE A 240 16.58 -26.71 7.97
N THR A 241 15.74 -27.48 7.30
CA THR A 241 16.19 -28.54 6.37
C THR A 241 15.89 -28.25 4.91
N SER A 242 15.00 -27.29 4.63
CA SER A 242 14.60 -26.96 3.26
C SER A 242 14.21 -25.49 3.11
N TRP A 243 14.01 -25.08 1.86
CA TRP A 243 13.49 -23.77 1.53
C TRP A 243 12.05 -23.56 2.01
N GLU A 244 11.22 -24.61 1.98
CA GLU A 244 9.81 -24.54 2.38
C GLU A 244 9.67 -24.22 3.88
N GLU A 245 10.59 -24.73 4.71
CA GLU A 245 10.68 -24.33 6.12
C GLU A 245 11.10 -22.86 6.28
N PHE A 246 12.01 -22.38 5.42
CA PHE A 246 12.37 -20.96 5.36
C PHE A 246 11.18 -20.09 4.96
N GLU A 247 10.41 -20.46 3.94
CA GLU A 247 9.18 -19.76 3.56
C GLU A 247 8.16 -19.75 4.69
N THR A 248 8.00 -20.87 5.39
CA THR A 248 7.08 -20.96 6.54
C THR A 248 7.46 -19.96 7.62
N ASN A 249 8.76 -19.80 7.90
CA ASN A 249 9.26 -18.79 8.84
C ASN A 249 9.00 -17.36 8.35
N VAL A 250 9.16 -17.09 7.05
CA VAL A 250 8.85 -15.79 6.45
C VAL A 250 7.35 -15.48 6.56
N ARG A 251 6.50 -16.44 6.20
CA ARG A 251 5.04 -16.31 6.22
C ARG A 251 4.52 -15.96 7.60
N PHE A 252 5.07 -16.56 8.66
CA PHE A 252 4.75 -16.17 10.03
C PHE A 252 4.87 -14.66 10.27
N PHE A 253 5.96 -14.01 9.83
CA PHE A 253 6.12 -12.57 10.01
C PHE A 253 5.19 -11.74 9.13
N VAL A 254 4.87 -12.23 7.92
CA VAL A 254 3.90 -11.59 7.03
C VAL A 254 2.49 -11.68 7.60
N ASP A 255 2.10 -12.84 8.13
CA ASP A 255 0.83 -13.07 8.81
C ASP A 255 0.71 -12.18 10.03
N VAL A 256 1.74 -12.12 10.90
CA VAL A 256 1.74 -11.22 12.06
C VAL A 256 1.66 -9.75 11.63
N ALA A 257 2.45 -9.32 10.65
CA ALA A 257 2.38 -7.95 10.13
C ALA A 257 0.97 -7.65 9.60
N SER A 258 0.35 -8.63 8.95
CA SER A 258 -1.04 -8.55 8.51
C SER A 258 -2.01 -8.46 9.68
N ASP A 259 -2.06 -9.41 10.59
CA ASP A 259 -3.02 -9.46 11.71
C ASP A 259 -2.97 -8.19 12.58
N TYR A 260 -1.78 -7.60 12.72
CA TYR A 260 -1.60 -6.32 13.41
C TYR A 260 -1.80 -5.09 12.51
N HIS A 261 -2.40 -5.23 11.34
CA HIS A 261 -2.72 -4.14 10.41
C HIS A 261 -1.52 -3.23 10.11
N CYS A 262 -0.33 -3.82 9.96
CA CYS A 262 0.87 -3.07 9.60
C CYS A 262 0.81 -2.64 8.13
N HIS A 263 1.53 -1.57 7.83
CA HIS A 263 1.75 -1.07 6.48
C HIS A 263 3.09 -1.57 5.93
N PHE A 264 4.09 -1.69 6.81
CA PHE A 264 5.43 -2.17 6.49
C PHE A 264 5.80 -3.41 7.32
N LEU A 265 6.47 -4.36 6.69
CA LEU A 265 7.28 -5.39 7.36
C LEU A 265 8.75 -5.15 7.03
N VAL A 266 9.61 -5.13 8.06
CA VAL A 266 11.06 -5.01 7.94
C VAL A 266 11.69 -6.29 8.47
N LEU A 267 12.26 -7.09 7.58
CA LEU A 267 13.05 -8.28 7.91
C LEU A 267 14.54 -7.92 8.07
N PRO A 268 15.34 -8.73 8.78
CA PRO A 268 16.73 -8.40 9.07
C PRO A 268 17.70 -8.54 7.88
N GLU A 269 18.90 -7.99 8.04
CA GLU A 269 19.99 -8.17 7.08
C GLU A 269 20.41 -9.63 6.98
N LEU A 270 20.73 -10.08 5.77
CA LEU A 270 21.26 -11.41 5.46
C LEU A 270 20.52 -12.55 6.18
N PHE A 271 19.22 -12.38 6.47
CA PHE A 271 18.44 -13.40 7.14
C PHE A 271 18.30 -14.66 6.27
N THR A 272 18.53 -14.55 4.95
CA THR A 272 18.66 -15.68 4.02
C THR A 272 19.88 -16.55 4.30
N ALA A 273 20.87 -16.09 5.07
CA ALA A 273 21.96 -16.94 5.57
C ALA A 273 21.43 -18.08 6.46
N HIS A 274 20.19 -18.01 6.93
CA HIS A 274 19.50 -19.14 7.55
C HIS A 274 19.50 -20.41 6.66
N LEU A 275 19.47 -20.24 5.33
CA LEU A 275 19.54 -21.34 4.36
C LEU A 275 20.88 -22.08 4.37
N PHE A 276 21.93 -21.53 4.99
CA PHE A 276 23.19 -22.26 5.17
C PHE A 276 22.97 -23.56 5.95
N ALA A 277 21.95 -23.61 6.83
CA ALA A 277 21.58 -24.81 7.56
C ALA A 277 21.15 -25.98 6.65
N THR A 278 20.77 -25.70 5.41
CA THR A 278 20.33 -26.69 4.40
C THR A 278 21.49 -27.24 3.56
N PHE A 279 22.66 -26.61 3.62
CA PHE A 279 23.82 -27.01 2.81
C PHE A 279 24.70 -28.04 3.54
N PRO A 280 25.48 -28.84 2.78
CA PRO A 280 26.50 -29.71 3.36
C PRO A 280 27.50 -28.92 4.22
N LYS A 281 28.07 -29.57 5.25
CA LYS A 281 28.97 -28.92 6.22
C LYS A 281 30.32 -28.52 5.62
N GLU A 282 30.67 -29.10 4.48
CA GLU A 282 31.94 -28.89 3.79
C GLU A 282 31.93 -27.61 2.94
N VAL A 283 30.75 -27.02 2.74
CA VAL A 283 30.58 -25.76 2.01
C VAL A 283 31.13 -24.62 2.85
N THR A 284 32.04 -23.82 2.28
CA THR A 284 32.57 -22.64 2.97
C THR A 284 31.51 -21.53 3.04
N SER A 285 31.67 -20.59 3.98
CA SER A 285 30.85 -19.36 4.06
C SER A 285 30.67 -18.66 2.71
N GLN A 286 31.76 -18.51 1.95
CA GLN A 286 31.74 -17.86 0.64
C GLN A 286 30.93 -18.68 -0.36
N GLN A 287 31.15 -19.99 -0.45
CA GLN A 287 30.38 -20.87 -1.34
C GLN A 287 28.89 -20.88 -0.96
N ALA A 288 28.57 -20.83 0.33
CA ALA A 288 27.20 -20.77 0.81
C ALA A 288 26.51 -19.47 0.37
N MET A 289 27.21 -18.32 0.41
CA MET A 289 26.68 -17.06 -0.13
C MET A 289 26.35 -17.14 -1.61
N TRP A 290 27.24 -17.73 -2.43
CA TRP A 290 26.97 -17.96 -3.84
C TRP A 290 25.75 -18.86 -4.08
N ARG A 291 25.61 -19.94 -3.32
CA ARG A 291 24.42 -20.82 -3.41
C ARG A 291 23.12 -20.12 -3.00
N VAL A 292 23.17 -19.21 -2.03
CA VAL A 292 21.99 -18.38 -1.69
C VAL A 292 21.70 -17.36 -2.80
N ALA A 293 22.73 -16.77 -3.42
CA ALA A 293 22.56 -15.86 -4.55
C ALA A 293 21.91 -16.55 -5.76
N GLU A 294 22.18 -17.83 -6.00
CA GLU A 294 21.51 -18.64 -7.04
C GLU A 294 20.00 -18.80 -6.78
N MET A 295 19.53 -18.62 -5.55
CA MET A 295 18.11 -18.68 -5.19
C MET A 295 17.40 -17.33 -5.28
N HIS A 296 18.06 -16.30 -5.82
CA HIS A 296 17.57 -14.92 -5.84
C HIS A 296 16.20 -14.78 -6.53
N ASP A 297 15.99 -15.45 -7.67
CA ASP A 297 14.70 -15.39 -8.38
C ASP A 297 13.55 -15.96 -7.54
N ARG A 298 13.80 -17.08 -6.86
CA ARG A 298 12.82 -17.71 -5.96
C ARG A 298 12.49 -16.81 -4.76
N TYR A 299 13.50 -16.10 -4.24
CA TYR A 299 13.31 -15.08 -3.21
C TYR A 299 12.45 -13.92 -3.70
N VAL A 300 12.73 -13.38 -4.89
CA VAL A 300 11.97 -12.27 -5.50
C VAL A 300 10.51 -12.68 -5.76
N GLU A 301 10.28 -13.87 -6.28
CA GLU A 301 8.93 -14.41 -6.55
C GLU A 301 8.13 -14.56 -5.26
N LEU A 302 8.72 -15.14 -4.21
CA LEU A 302 8.10 -15.31 -2.90
C LEU A 302 7.63 -13.96 -2.34
N PHE A 303 8.53 -12.97 -2.24
CA PHE A 303 8.21 -11.70 -1.60
C PHE A 303 7.31 -10.80 -2.45
N THR A 304 7.41 -10.86 -3.78
CA THR A 304 6.46 -10.18 -4.67
C THR A 304 5.04 -10.73 -4.47
N SER A 305 4.91 -12.06 -4.39
CA SER A 305 3.62 -12.73 -4.16
C SER A 305 3.04 -12.37 -2.79
N LEU A 306 3.85 -12.39 -1.75
CA LEU A 306 3.43 -12.02 -0.39
C LEU A 306 3.05 -10.54 -0.28
N ALA A 307 3.82 -9.62 -0.86
CA ALA A 307 3.52 -8.19 -0.83
C ALA A 307 2.18 -7.88 -1.50
N LYS A 308 1.90 -8.49 -2.66
CA LYS A 308 0.61 -8.36 -3.37
C LYS A 308 -0.53 -9.00 -2.60
N LEU A 309 -0.35 -10.24 -2.13
CA LEU A 309 -1.43 -10.97 -1.47
C LEU A 309 -1.87 -10.29 -0.17
N TYR A 310 -0.93 -9.79 0.62
CA TYR A 310 -1.22 -9.17 1.93
C TYR A 310 -1.36 -7.65 1.88
N GLN A 311 -1.16 -7.05 0.69
CA GLN A 311 -1.13 -5.61 0.47
C GLN A 311 -0.18 -4.89 1.44
N LEU A 312 1.04 -5.42 1.55
CA LEU A 312 2.10 -4.93 2.44
C LEU A 312 3.28 -4.38 1.66
N TYR A 313 3.90 -3.32 2.19
CA TYR A 313 5.27 -2.99 1.81
C TYR A 313 6.22 -3.90 2.61
N ILE A 314 6.99 -4.74 1.93
CA ILE A 314 7.89 -5.67 2.59
C ILE A 314 9.32 -5.27 2.25
N LEU A 315 10.03 -4.70 3.23
CA LEU A 315 11.48 -4.67 3.21
C LEU A 315 11.95 -6.05 3.63
N ALA A 316 12.17 -6.92 2.66
CA ALA A 316 12.46 -8.33 2.82
C ALA A 316 13.89 -8.57 3.30
N GLY A 317 14.42 -7.72 4.18
CA GLY A 317 15.77 -7.79 4.65
C GLY A 317 16.76 -7.59 3.52
N SER A 318 17.94 -8.18 3.67
CA SER A 318 18.92 -8.27 2.60
C SER A 318 19.36 -9.70 2.33
N THR A 319 19.89 -9.93 1.13
CA THR A 319 20.38 -11.23 0.67
C THR A 319 21.60 -11.03 -0.24
N PRO A 320 22.51 -12.01 -0.35
CA PRO A 320 23.54 -11.99 -1.38
C PRO A 320 22.94 -11.91 -2.79
N VAL A 321 23.53 -11.05 -3.62
CA VAL A 321 23.22 -10.93 -5.06
C VAL A 321 24.53 -10.91 -5.82
N ALA A 322 24.66 -11.79 -6.82
CA ALA A 322 25.81 -11.83 -7.70
C ALA A 322 25.58 -10.96 -8.95
N ARG A 323 26.50 -10.05 -9.25
CA ARG A 323 26.51 -9.23 -10.48
C ARG A 323 27.93 -9.10 -10.99
N ASP A 324 28.16 -9.37 -12.27
CA ASP A 324 29.47 -9.23 -12.93
C ASP A 324 30.63 -9.96 -12.21
N GLY A 325 30.34 -11.15 -11.66
CA GLY A 325 31.32 -11.95 -10.91
C GLY A 325 31.61 -11.45 -9.49
N LEU A 326 30.94 -10.39 -9.03
CA LEU A 326 31.08 -9.83 -7.69
C LEU A 326 29.84 -10.12 -6.84
N MET A 327 30.05 -10.28 -5.53
CA MET A 327 29.01 -10.53 -4.55
C MET A 327 28.61 -9.23 -3.85
N TYR A 328 27.31 -8.99 -3.67
CA TYR A 328 26.79 -7.79 -2.99
C TYR A 328 25.79 -8.16 -1.89
N ASN A 329 25.75 -7.38 -0.81
CA ASN A 329 24.69 -7.44 0.21
C ASN A 329 23.60 -6.44 -0.17
N VAL A 330 22.43 -6.92 -0.58
CA VAL A 330 21.40 -6.08 -1.19
C VAL A 330 20.09 -6.21 -0.44
N ALA A 331 19.52 -5.09 0.00
CA ALA A 331 18.19 -5.03 0.60
C ALA A 331 17.11 -4.87 -0.47
N HIS A 332 15.96 -5.53 -0.27
CA HIS A 332 14.90 -5.59 -1.27
C HIS A 332 13.57 -5.09 -0.70
N LEU A 333 12.98 -4.09 -1.36
CA LEU A 333 11.68 -3.52 -1.03
C LEU A 333 10.65 -3.95 -2.07
N PHE A 334 9.64 -4.69 -1.62
CA PHE A 334 8.51 -5.14 -2.42
C PHE A 334 7.26 -4.33 -2.07
N THR A 335 6.48 -3.95 -3.08
CA THR A 335 5.27 -3.12 -2.90
C THR A 335 3.98 -3.91 -3.07
N PRO A 336 2.85 -3.43 -2.52
CA PRO A 336 1.52 -4.03 -2.76
C PRO A 336 1.13 -4.12 -4.24
N SER A 337 1.68 -3.23 -5.07
CA SER A 337 1.46 -3.24 -6.52
C SER A 337 2.31 -4.26 -7.29
N GLY A 338 3.20 -4.98 -6.60
CA GLY A 338 4.13 -5.93 -7.21
C GLY A 338 5.41 -5.31 -7.77
N ASN A 339 5.71 -4.05 -7.47
CA ASN A 339 7.00 -3.46 -7.81
C ASN A 339 8.08 -3.96 -6.85
N HIS A 340 9.30 -4.05 -7.35
CA HIS A 340 10.47 -4.50 -6.63
C HIS A 340 11.61 -3.50 -6.80
N TYR A 341 12.18 -3.04 -5.68
CA TYR A 341 13.28 -2.11 -5.64
C TYR A 341 14.40 -2.60 -4.72
N THR A 342 15.63 -2.15 -4.97
CA THR A 342 16.81 -2.61 -4.21
C THR A 342 17.67 -1.45 -3.69
N GLN A 343 18.30 -1.64 -2.53
CA GLN A 343 19.38 -0.78 -2.02
C GLN A 343 20.58 -1.67 -1.69
N ASP A 344 21.73 -1.36 -2.29
CA ASP A 344 22.96 -2.09 -1.99
C ASP A 344 23.60 -1.52 -0.72
N LYS A 345 24.26 -2.38 0.06
CA LYS A 345 25.02 -1.96 1.24
C LYS A 345 26.25 -1.17 0.83
N LEU A 346 26.46 0.00 1.42
CA LEU A 346 27.58 0.87 1.04
C LEU A 346 28.84 0.55 1.84
N HIS A 347 28.71 0.44 3.15
CA HIS A 347 29.83 0.22 4.06
C HIS A 347 29.92 -1.26 4.41
N ILE A 348 30.86 -1.96 3.78
CA ILE A 348 31.09 -3.38 4.02
C ILE A 348 31.92 -3.57 5.28
N THR A 349 31.45 -4.41 6.20
CA THR A 349 32.21 -4.72 7.42
C THR A 349 33.47 -5.54 7.10
N PRO A 350 34.51 -5.49 7.95
CA PRO A 350 35.68 -6.35 7.77
C PRO A 350 35.34 -7.85 7.68
N GLY A 351 34.33 -8.30 8.44
CA GLY A 351 33.88 -9.69 8.42
C GLY A 351 33.26 -10.08 7.08
N GLU A 352 32.32 -9.28 6.57
CA GLU A 352 31.71 -9.52 5.26
C GLU A 352 32.74 -9.54 4.12
N ARG A 353 33.69 -8.61 4.13
CA ARG A 353 34.76 -8.59 3.12
C ARG A 353 35.64 -9.84 3.20
N LYS A 354 36.00 -10.26 4.41
CA LYS A 354 36.93 -11.38 4.64
C LYS A 354 36.30 -12.75 4.37
N TYR A 355 35.07 -12.97 4.84
CA TYR A 355 34.46 -14.31 4.87
C TYR A 355 33.42 -14.53 3.75
N PHE A 356 32.83 -13.45 3.24
CA PHE A 356 31.78 -13.51 2.21
C PHE A 356 32.17 -12.82 0.90
N ASP A 357 33.32 -12.14 0.85
CA ASP A 357 33.85 -11.44 -0.33
C ASP A 357 32.86 -10.41 -0.91
N ILE A 358 32.17 -9.68 -0.02
CA ILE A 358 31.15 -8.71 -0.40
C ILE A 358 31.81 -7.41 -0.89
N SER A 359 31.37 -6.96 -2.06
CA SER A 359 31.71 -5.69 -2.68
C SER A 359 30.75 -4.58 -2.21
N PRO A 360 31.25 -3.32 -2.06
CA PRO A 360 30.40 -2.19 -1.74
C PRO A 360 29.47 -1.85 -2.90
N GLY A 361 28.25 -1.44 -2.59
CA GLY A 361 27.34 -0.83 -3.55
C GLY A 361 27.65 0.64 -3.81
N GLU A 362 26.83 1.26 -4.67
CA GLU A 362 26.95 2.67 -5.02
C GLU A 362 25.63 3.42 -4.81
N GLY A 363 25.74 4.61 -4.21
CA GLY A 363 24.64 5.56 -4.12
C GLY A 363 23.55 5.22 -3.11
N LEU A 364 22.67 6.19 -2.90
CA LEU A 364 21.52 6.09 -1.99
C LEU A 364 20.24 6.30 -2.77
N LYS A 365 19.25 5.46 -2.50
CA LYS A 365 17.92 5.57 -3.10
C LYS A 365 16.91 6.03 -2.05
N LEU A 366 15.96 6.82 -2.52
CA LEU A 366 14.81 7.27 -1.75
C LEU A 366 13.55 6.63 -2.33
N PHE A 367 12.75 5.99 -1.49
CA PHE A 367 11.56 5.26 -1.91
C PHE A 367 10.32 6.04 -1.51
N SER A 368 9.55 6.51 -2.49
CA SER A 368 8.29 7.21 -2.26
C SER A 368 7.16 6.20 -2.01
N THR A 369 6.45 6.37 -0.90
CA THR A 369 5.27 5.57 -0.56
C THR A 369 4.12 6.50 -0.15
N PRO A 370 2.86 6.03 -0.17
CA PRO A 370 1.72 6.80 0.37
C PRO A 370 1.87 7.17 1.85
N PHE A 371 2.76 6.48 2.58
CA PHE A 371 3.01 6.67 4.01
C PHE A 371 4.14 7.65 4.31
N GLY A 372 4.86 8.11 3.29
CA GLY A 372 6.07 8.91 3.42
C GLY A 372 7.22 8.39 2.57
N ARG A 373 8.27 9.21 2.44
CA ARG A 373 9.50 8.81 1.76
C ARG A 373 10.40 8.07 2.73
N ILE A 374 10.85 6.87 2.36
CA ILE A 374 11.69 6.03 3.20
C ILE A 374 13.08 5.86 2.59
N GLY A 375 14.10 5.82 3.46
CA GLY A 375 15.46 5.39 3.12
C GLY A 375 15.76 4.03 3.73
N ILE A 376 16.73 3.32 3.14
CA ILE A 376 17.22 2.03 3.65
C ILE A 376 18.71 2.16 3.93
N GLN A 377 19.14 1.78 5.14
CA GLN A 377 20.55 1.71 5.52
C GLN A 377 20.84 0.34 6.10
N ILE A 378 21.70 -0.45 5.46
CA ILE A 378 21.91 -1.84 5.85
C ILE A 378 22.97 -1.89 6.94
N CYS A 379 22.57 -2.28 8.15
CA CYS A 379 23.44 -2.57 9.28
C CYS A 379 24.50 -1.49 9.52
N TYR A 380 25.74 -1.74 9.10
CA TYR A 380 26.88 -0.87 9.30
C TYR A 380 26.68 0.53 8.68
N ASP A 381 25.86 0.66 7.63
CA ASP A 381 25.53 1.95 7.00
C ASP A 381 24.93 2.96 7.99
N ILE A 382 24.19 2.51 9.02
CA ILE A 382 23.54 3.41 9.98
C ILE A 382 24.54 4.14 10.88
N GLU A 383 25.75 3.60 11.01
CA GLU A 383 26.77 4.15 11.89
C GLU A 383 27.44 5.39 11.30
N PHE A 384 27.33 5.60 10.00
CA PHE A 384 27.88 6.75 9.27
C PHE A 384 26.83 7.89 9.20
N PRO A 385 27.04 9.04 9.86
CA PRO A 385 26.05 10.12 9.94
C PRO A 385 25.67 10.72 8.59
N GLU A 386 26.63 10.79 7.67
CA GLU A 386 26.49 11.43 6.37
C GLU A 386 25.39 10.75 5.54
N VAL A 387 25.30 9.43 5.62
CA VAL A 387 24.33 8.63 4.85
C VAL A 387 22.90 8.99 5.22
N THR A 388 22.58 9.04 6.53
CA THR A 388 21.25 9.46 6.97
C THR A 388 21.02 10.92 6.62
N ARG A 389 22.01 11.80 6.83
CA ARG A 389 21.88 13.23 6.55
C ARG A 389 21.55 13.51 5.07
N LEU A 390 22.17 12.77 4.15
CA LEU A 390 21.88 12.90 2.72
C LEU A 390 20.46 12.43 2.39
N LEU A 391 20.02 11.30 2.94
CA LEU A 391 18.66 10.79 2.75
C LEU A 391 17.60 11.77 3.29
N THR A 392 17.83 12.36 4.46
CA THR A 392 16.89 13.32 5.05
C THR A 392 16.87 14.66 4.32
N PHE A 393 18.02 15.15 3.82
CA PHE A 393 18.05 16.29 2.91
C PHE A 393 17.34 16.01 1.57
N ALA A 394 17.38 14.77 1.08
CA ALA A 394 16.58 14.34 -0.08
C ALA A 394 15.08 14.19 0.25
N GLY A 395 14.70 14.30 1.54
CA GLY A 395 13.32 14.31 2.00
C GLY A 395 12.83 12.98 2.59
N ALA A 396 13.72 12.10 3.03
CA ALA A 396 13.35 10.91 3.82
C ALA A 396 12.71 11.30 5.15
N GLU A 397 11.63 10.62 5.50
CA GLU A 397 10.86 10.80 6.74
C GLU A 397 11.07 9.63 7.71
N ALA A 398 11.44 8.47 7.18
CA ALA A 398 11.83 7.30 7.96
C ALA A 398 13.02 6.57 7.32
N ILE A 399 13.83 5.93 8.16
CA ILE A 399 14.94 5.06 7.76
C ILE A 399 14.68 3.66 8.30
N PHE A 400 14.75 2.66 7.43
CA PHE A 400 14.69 1.26 7.84
C PHE A 400 16.08 0.64 7.82
N VAL A 401 16.39 -0.08 8.91
CA VAL A 401 17.73 -0.60 9.20
C VAL A 401 17.64 -2.11 9.45
N PRO A 402 17.66 -2.93 8.38
CA PRO A 402 17.92 -4.35 8.52
C PRO A 402 19.36 -4.54 9.04
N PHE A 403 19.57 -5.33 10.09
CA PHE A 403 20.90 -5.59 10.64
C PHE A 403 21.11 -7.04 11.08
N SER A 404 22.37 -7.48 11.07
CA SER A 404 22.81 -8.76 11.61
C SER A 404 24.14 -8.57 12.33
N THR A 405 24.17 -8.90 13.62
CA THR A 405 25.35 -8.69 14.48
C THR A 405 25.52 -9.86 15.44
N ASP A 406 26.76 -10.32 15.60
CA ASP A 406 27.06 -11.55 16.38
C ASP A 406 27.31 -11.28 17.87
N ASP A 407 27.59 -10.03 18.24
CA ASP A 407 27.86 -9.65 19.62
C ASP A 407 27.09 -8.41 20.08
N ARG A 408 27.03 -8.24 21.40
CA ARG A 408 26.33 -7.14 22.05
C ARG A 408 26.92 -5.77 21.72
N LYS A 409 28.24 -5.67 21.48
CA LYS A 409 28.91 -4.40 21.21
C LYS A 409 28.50 -3.90 19.82
N ALA A 410 28.51 -4.78 18.82
CA ALA A 410 28.04 -4.50 17.47
C ALA A 410 26.55 -4.09 17.47
N TYR A 411 25.69 -4.85 18.15
CA TYR A 411 24.27 -4.47 18.32
C TYR A 411 24.11 -3.09 18.95
N ASN A 412 24.84 -2.80 20.02
CA ASN A 412 24.77 -1.50 20.69
C ASN A 412 25.22 -0.36 19.76
N ARG A 413 26.22 -0.58 18.89
CA ARG A 413 26.64 0.44 17.92
C ARG A 413 25.55 0.74 16.89
N VAL A 414 24.91 -0.29 16.34
CA VAL A 414 23.73 -0.14 15.45
C VAL A 414 22.62 0.62 16.18
N ARG A 415 22.24 0.17 17.38
CA ARG A 415 21.16 0.75 18.19
C ARG A 415 21.42 2.22 18.53
N TYR A 416 22.60 2.55 19.04
CA TYR A 416 22.92 3.92 19.46
C TYR A 416 23.08 4.85 18.27
N SER A 417 23.67 4.37 17.17
CA SER A 417 23.75 5.15 15.95
C SER A 417 22.35 5.41 15.40
N ALA A 418 21.49 4.39 15.30
CA ALA A 418 20.09 4.56 14.88
C ALA A 418 19.34 5.60 15.73
N ALA A 419 19.51 5.56 17.06
CA ALA A 419 18.93 6.56 17.95
C ALA A 419 19.48 7.97 17.70
N ALA A 420 20.80 8.11 17.52
CA ALA A 420 21.42 9.39 17.20
C ALA A 420 20.93 9.93 15.85
N ARG A 421 20.87 9.08 14.82
CA ARG A 421 20.36 9.41 13.48
C ARG A 421 18.91 9.90 13.53
N ALA A 422 18.06 9.24 14.33
CA ALA A 422 16.66 9.65 14.52
C ALA A 422 16.56 11.05 15.13
N VAL A 423 17.31 11.31 16.21
CA VAL A 423 17.28 12.58 16.95
C VAL A 423 17.86 13.72 16.14
N GLU A 424 19.05 13.56 15.57
CA GLU A 424 19.78 14.65 14.93
C GLU A 424 19.19 15.06 13.57
N ASN A 425 18.45 14.17 12.92
CA ASN A 425 17.79 14.42 11.65
C ASN A 425 16.27 14.61 11.79
N MET A 426 15.70 14.43 12.98
CA MET A 426 14.26 14.54 13.24
C MET A 426 13.41 13.61 12.35
N VAL A 427 13.85 12.35 12.19
CA VAL A 427 13.18 11.31 11.39
C VAL A 427 12.94 10.04 12.22
N TYR A 428 12.05 9.17 11.75
CA TYR A 428 11.85 7.86 12.37
C TYR A 428 12.94 6.88 11.93
N VAL A 429 13.39 6.00 12.83
CA VAL A 429 14.31 4.91 12.49
C VAL A 429 13.75 3.61 13.04
N ALA A 430 13.57 2.61 12.18
CA ALA A 430 13.13 1.27 12.56
C ALA A 430 14.25 0.26 12.30
N ILE A 431 14.68 -0.45 13.33
CA ILE A 431 15.75 -1.46 13.24
C ILE A 431 15.14 -2.86 13.33
N ALA A 432 15.59 -3.79 12.49
CA ALA A 432 15.15 -5.19 12.49
C ALA A 432 16.36 -6.12 12.43
N GLY A 433 16.45 -7.05 13.38
CA GLY A 433 17.67 -7.82 13.65
C GLY A 433 17.46 -9.31 13.71
N ASN A 434 18.48 -10.08 13.34
CA ASN A 434 18.50 -11.52 13.61
C ASN A 434 18.68 -11.81 15.12
N ALA A 435 18.23 -12.99 15.55
CA ALA A 435 18.47 -13.55 16.88
C ALA A 435 18.87 -15.02 16.76
N GLY A 436 19.44 -15.58 17.83
CA GLY A 436 19.86 -16.99 17.86
C GLY A 436 21.17 -17.23 17.11
N ASN A 437 21.37 -18.48 16.71
CA ASN A 437 22.56 -18.95 16.01
C ASN A 437 22.20 -20.10 15.06
N LEU A 438 23.10 -20.45 14.14
CA LEU A 438 22.94 -21.61 13.27
C LEU A 438 23.41 -22.87 14.02
N PRO A 439 22.52 -23.78 14.46
CA PRO A 439 22.89 -24.86 15.38
C PRO A 439 23.74 -25.98 14.77
N SER A 440 24.07 -25.91 13.48
CA SER A 440 24.66 -27.03 12.72
C SER A 440 26.01 -26.73 12.07
N GLN A 441 26.52 -25.50 12.13
CA GLN A 441 27.76 -25.11 11.47
C GLN A 441 28.64 -24.22 12.37
N ASN A 442 29.96 -24.37 12.28
CA ASN A 442 30.91 -23.44 12.90
C ASN A 442 30.94 -22.15 12.04
N TYR A 443 30.02 -21.21 12.30
CA TYR A 443 30.10 -19.85 11.77
C TYR A 443 30.11 -18.85 12.91
#